data_AF-A0A6J8B4B2-F1
#
_entry.id   AF-A0A6J8B4B2-F1
#
_cell.length_a   1.000
_cell.length_b   1.000
_cell.length_c   1.000
_cell.angle_alpha   90.00
_cell.angle_beta   90.00
_cell.angle_gamma   90.00
#
_symmetry.space_group_name_H-M   'P 1'
#
loop_
_entity.id
_entity.type
_entity.pdbx_description
1 polymer ?
#
loop_
_entity_poly.entity_id
_entity_poly.type
_entity_poly.pdbx_seq_one_letter_code
_entity_poly.pdbx_strand_id
1 'polypeptide(L)'
;MALALKNMKTAGANVTLNPDEFIRKLNDINPQDIISEIKDDKIMYEQWKKVDMADGKKRTKIVQIELSNAEFVSAVLVQVCEFQQHVSRVRIQYKALTNLKENLPAGNAIVQMDFAENFRAVQQMRYKSAYWNSSSVTLHPVVVYYKDGDDKMAHTNYVFVSDDLGHNIGTVYTILQKVNA
;
A
#
# COMPACT_ATOMS: atom_id res chain seq x y z
N MET A 1 2.66 -8.08 6.09
CA MET A 1 3.99 -8.69 5.89
C MET A 1 5.10 -8.10 6.77
N ALA A 2 5.49 -6.82 6.66
CA ALA A 2 6.65 -6.30 7.42
C ALA A 2 6.59 -6.57 8.94
N LEU A 3 5.41 -6.45 9.53
CA LEU A 3 5.18 -6.77 10.95
C LEU A 3 5.35 -8.27 11.25
N ALA A 4 4.91 -9.15 10.35
CA ALA A 4 5.12 -10.60 10.48
C ALA A 4 6.62 -10.96 10.42
N LEU A 5 7.39 -10.34 9.52
CA LEU A 5 8.84 -10.55 9.43
C LEU A 5 9.57 -10.07 10.69
N LYS A 6 9.13 -8.94 11.27
CA LYS A 6 9.61 -8.48 12.58
C LYS A 6 9.34 -9.53 13.66
N ASN A 7 8.13 -10.09 13.69
CA ASN A 7 7.78 -11.12 14.68
C ASN A 7 8.60 -12.41 14.48
N MET A 8 8.80 -12.86 13.23
CA MET A 8 9.66 -14.01 12.91
C MET A 8 11.09 -13.80 13.39
N LYS A 9 11.66 -12.62 13.13
CA LYS A 9 13.01 -12.26 13.59
C LYS A 9 13.12 -12.20 15.11
N THR A 10 12.07 -11.72 15.78
CA THR A 10 12.00 -11.68 17.25
C THR A 10 11.91 -13.09 17.84
N ALA A 11 11.24 -14.01 17.15
CA ALA A 11 11.15 -15.43 17.51
C ALA A 11 12.39 -16.26 17.08
N GLY A 12 13.47 -15.60 16.64
CA GLY A 12 14.76 -16.24 16.35
C GLY A 12 15.02 -16.67 14.90
N ALA A 13 14.06 -16.50 13.98
CA ALA A 13 14.28 -16.87 12.57
C ALA A 13 15.21 -15.89 11.85
N ASN A 14 16.09 -16.42 10.97
CA ASN A 14 17.01 -15.59 10.20
C ASN A 14 16.34 -15.03 8.92
N VAL A 15 15.53 -13.98 9.08
CA VAL A 15 14.80 -13.33 7.97
C VAL A 15 15.17 -11.87 7.75
N THR A 16 15.08 -11.42 6.50
CA THR A 16 15.11 -9.99 6.15
C THR A 16 13.82 -9.31 6.59
N LEU A 17 13.90 -8.02 6.94
CA LEU A 17 12.73 -7.21 7.29
C LEU A 17 12.08 -6.58 6.06
N ASN A 18 12.73 -6.65 4.90
CA ASN A 18 12.18 -6.17 3.63
C ASN A 18 11.26 -7.25 3.03
N PRO A 19 9.93 -6.99 2.91
CA PRO A 19 9.00 -7.96 2.35
C PRO A 19 9.33 -8.44 0.94
N ASP A 20 9.74 -7.55 0.05
CA ASP A 20 10.04 -7.90 -1.35
C ASP A 20 11.30 -8.76 -1.45
N GLU A 21 12.33 -8.43 -0.67
CA GLU A 21 13.56 -9.24 -0.61
C GLU A 21 13.27 -10.62 -0.01
N PHE A 22 12.40 -10.69 1.00
CA PHE A 22 11.97 -11.95 1.61
C PHE A 22 11.27 -12.85 0.59
N ILE A 23 10.27 -12.34 -0.15
CA ILE A 23 9.60 -13.12 -1.20
C ILE A 23 10.56 -13.54 -2.30
N ARG A 24 11.52 -12.68 -2.66
CA ARG A 24 12.53 -13.02 -3.67
C ARG A 24 13.37 -14.24 -3.24
N LYS A 25 13.76 -14.32 -1.97
CA LYS A 25 14.51 -15.46 -1.41
C LYS A 25 13.65 -16.72 -1.25
N LEU A 26 12.35 -16.57 -1.02
CA LEU A 26 11.41 -17.69 -0.94
C LEU A 26 11.21 -18.44 -2.27
N ASN A 27 11.59 -17.87 -3.42
CA ASN A 27 11.52 -18.62 -4.68
C ASN A 27 12.44 -19.86 -4.67
N ASP A 28 13.46 -19.85 -3.81
CA ASP A 28 14.48 -20.90 -3.72
C ASP A 28 14.32 -21.78 -2.46
N ILE A 29 13.40 -21.44 -1.54
CA ILE A 29 13.26 -22.06 -0.21
C ILE A 29 11.79 -22.20 0.16
N ASN A 30 11.38 -23.36 0.68
CA ASN A 30 10.01 -23.53 1.18
C ASN A 30 9.78 -22.62 2.40
N PRO A 31 8.71 -21.80 2.44
CA PRO A 31 8.38 -20.97 3.60
C PRO A 31 8.34 -21.76 4.92
N GLN A 32 7.97 -23.04 4.87
CA GLN A 32 7.93 -23.91 6.03
C GLN A 32 9.32 -24.15 6.66
N ASP A 33 10.37 -24.21 5.84
CA ASP A 33 11.72 -24.51 6.31
C ASP A 33 12.28 -23.35 7.14
N ILE A 34 11.97 -22.12 6.74
CA ILE A 34 12.36 -20.90 7.47
C ILE A 34 11.65 -20.82 8.83
N ILE A 35 10.39 -21.25 8.87
CA ILE A 35 9.58 -21.18 10.09
C ILE A 35 9.95 -22.31 11.07
N SER A 36 10.50 -23.43 10.57
CA SER A 36 10.95 -24.56 11.40
C SER A 36 12.10 -24.23 12.36
N GLU A 37 12.79 -23.10 12.15
CA GLU A 37 13.83 -22.59 13.04
C GLU A 37 13.27 -22.05 14.37
N ILE A 38 11.97 -21.76 14.42
CA ILE A 38 11.32 -21.15 15.58
C ILE A 38 10.88 -22.24 16.56
N LYS A 39 11.56 -22.30 17.72
CA LYS A 39 11.35 -23.34 18.74
C LYS A 39 10.55 -22.89 19.96
N ASP A 40 10.12 -21.63 19.99
CA ASP A 40 9.35 -21.10 21.11
C ASP A 40 7.93 -21.68 21.12
N ASP A 41 7.51 -22.21 22.27
CA ASP A 41 6.17 -22.76 22.47
C ASP A 41 5.08 -21.67 22.42
N LYS A 42 5.43 -20.47 22.89
CA LYS A 42 4.55 -19.29 22.95
C LYS A 42 5.26 -18.08 22.37
N ILE A 43 4.63 -17.45 21.40
CA ILE A 43 5.20 -16.34 20.64
C ILE A 43 4.30 -15.11 20.81
N MET A 44 4.92 -13.99 21.20
CA MET A 44 4.25 -12.70 21.20
C MET A 44 4.17 -12.18 19.77
N TYR A 45 2.94 -12.04 19.26
CA TYR A 45 2.65 -11.73 17.88
C TYR A 45 1.92 -10.39 17.74
N GLU A 46 2.54 -9.45 17.03
CA GLU A 46 1.93 -8.18 16.68
C GLU A 46 1.21 -8.28 15.33
N GLN A 47 -0.05 -7.84 15.26
CA GLN A 47 -0.79 -7.76 13.99
C GLN A 47 -1.71 -6.54 13.91
N TRP A 48 -2.01 -6.10 12.70
CA TRP A 48 -3.02 -5.07 12.46
C TRP A 48 -4.43 -5.65 12.59
N LYS A 49 -5.24 -5.12 13.51
CA LYS A 49 -6.63 -5.54 13.71
C LYS A 49 -7.55 -4.33 13.77
N LYS A 50 -8.75 -4.44 13.21
CA LYS A 50 -9.82 -3.45 13.39
C LYS A 50 -10.36 -3.61 14.82
N VAL A 51 -10.25 -2.54 15.61
CA VAL A 51 -10.75 -2.48 16.98
C VAL A 51 -11.87 -1.45 17.08
N ASP A 52 -12.90 -1.79 17.84
CA ASP A 52 -13.97 -0.86 18.22
C ASP A 52 -13.44 0.09 19.30
N MET A 53 -13.60 1.38 19.06
CA MET A 53 -13.23 2.43 20.01
C MET A 53 -14.46 2.82 20.85
N ALA A 54 -14.22 3.43 22.02
CA ALA A 54 -15.28 3.94 22.90
C ALA A 54 -16.20 4.98 22.22
N ASP A 55 -15.75 5.61 21.12
CA ASP A 55 -16.54 6.53 20.29
C ASP A 55 -17.42 5.81 19.24
N GLY A 56 -17.50 4.49 19.27
CA GLY A 56 -18.25 3.66 18.33
C GLY A 56 -17.59 3.51 16.95
N LYS A 57 -16.39 4.08 16.73
CA LYS A 57 -15.68 4.00 15.45
C LYS A 57 -14.73 2.81 15.43
N LYS A 58 -14.67 2.12 14.28
CA LYS A 58 -13.66 1.08 14.02
C LYS A 58 -12.37 1.72 13.54
N ARG A 59 -11.26 1.43 14.22
CA ARG A 59 -9.91 1.88 13.81
C ARG A 59 -8.98 0.69 13.71
N THR A 60 -8.09 0.70 12.72
CA THR A 60 -7.04 -0.31 12.60
C THR A 60 -5.92 0.03 13.58
N LYS A 61 -5.59 -0.87 14.50
CA LYS A 61 -4.48 -0.72 15.44
C LYS A 61 -3.61 -1.97 15.42
N ILE A 62 -2.35 -1.81 15.81
CA ILE A 62 -1.50 -2.95 16.13
C ILE A 62 -1.97 -3.50 17.47
N VAL A 63 -2.26 -4.79 17.50
CA VAL A 63 -2.59 -5.54 18.72
C VAL A 63 -1.52 -6.61 18.92
N GLN A 64 -1.18 -6.86 20.18
CA GLN A 64 -0.26 -7.89 20.57
C GLN A 64 -1.06 -9.05 21.16
N ILE A 65 -0.84 -10.25 20.63
CA ILE A 65 -1.49 -11.48 21.09
C ILE A 65 -0.43 -12.55 21.36
N GLU A 66 -0.70 -13.43 22.32
CA GLU A 66 0.11 -14.62 22.53
C GLU A 66 -0.48 -15.75 21.66
N LEU A 67 0.36 -16.36 20.82
CA LEU A 67 0.00 -17.50 19.98
C LEU A 67 0.87 -18.70 20.34
N SER A 68 0.32 -19.90 20.18
CA SER A 68 1.14 -21.10 20.11
C SER A 68 2.03 -21.09 18.86
N ASN A 69 3.10 -21.87 18.87
CA ASN A 69 3.97 -22.04 17.71
C ASN A 69 3.19 -22.36 16.43
N ALA A 70 2.30 -23.37 16.47
CA ALA A 70 1.51 -23.82 15.32
C ALA A 70 0.57 -22.72 14.76
N GLU A 71 -0.09 -21.96 15.65
CA GLU A 71 -0.95 -20.85 15.26
C GLU A 71 -0.15 -19.70 14.64
N PHE A 72 1.02 -19.39 15.21
CA PHE A 72 1.94 -18.40 14.66
C PHE A 72 2.42 -18.78 13.25
N VAL A 73 2.88 -20.03 13.07
CA VAL A 73 3.29 -20.57 11.76
C VAL A 73 2.18 -20.40 10.74
N SER A 74 0.96 -20.84 11.09
CA SER A 74 -0.20 -20.74 10.20
C SER A 74 -0.50 -19.30 9.82
N ALA A 75 -0.52 -18.38 10.80
CA ALA A 75 -0.78 -16.97 10.56
C ALA A 75 0.28 -16.31 9.65
N VAL A 76 1.55 -16.67 9.81
CA VAL A 76 2.65 -16.18 8.96
C VAL A 76 2.49 -16.71 7.53
N LEU A 77 2.26 -18.02 7.35
CA LEU A 77 2.11 -18.63 6.03
C LEU A 77 0.97 -18.01 5.22
N VAL A 78 -0.16 -17.71 5.87
CA VAL A 78 -1.28 -16.99 5.24
C VAL A 78 -0.81 -15.64 4.72
N GLN A 79 -0.12 -14.85 5.54
CA GLN A 79 0.41 -13.56 5.09
C GLN A 79 1.43 -13.71 3.96
N VAL A 80 2.27 -14.77 3.99
CA VAL A 80 3.27 -15.03 2.95
C VAL A 80 2.57 -15.28 1.62
N CYS A 81 1.57 -16.14 1.61
CA CYS A 81 0.77 -16.43 0.43
C CYS A 81 0.08 -15.16 -0.11
N GLU A 82 -0.58 -14.38 0.75
CA GLU A 82 -1.23 -13.13 0.34
C GLU A 82 -0.25 -12.12 -0.27
N PHE A 83 0.94 -12.00 0.32
CA PHE A 83 1.95 -11.07 -0.16
C PHE A 83 2.64 -11.57 -1.44
N GLN A 84 2.83 -12.88 -1.62
CA GLN A 84 3.28 -13.45 -2.90
C GLN A 84 2.30 -13.12 -4.03
N GLN A 85 1.00 -13.25 -3.78
CA GLN A 85 -0.02 -12.85 -4.76
C GLN A 85 0.04 -11.35 -5.05
N HIS A 86 0.27 -10.51 -4.02
CA HIS A 86 0.47 -9.07 -4.21
C HIS A 86 1.67 -8.79 -5.13
N VAL A 87 2.84 -9.37 -4.85
CA VAL A 87 4.04 -9.22 -5.68
C VAL A 87 3.79 -9.67 -7.12
N SER A 88 3.08 -10.79 -7.31
CA SER A 88 2.70 -11.26 -8.65
C SER A 88 1.81 -10.25 -9.39
N ARG A 89 0.76 -9.74 -8.74
CA ARG A 89 -0.13 -8.71 -9.32
C ARG A 89 0.65 -7.45 -9.72
N VAL A 90 1.51 -6.97 -8.82
CA VAL A 90 2.36 -5.79 -9.08
C VAL A 90 3.23 -6.01 -10.32
N ARG A 91 3.91 -7.17 -10.42
CA ARG A 91 4.74 -7.51 -11.59
C ARG A 91 3.93 -7.54 -12.89
N ILE A 92 2.73 -8.14 -12.86
CA ILE A 92 1.84 -8.20 -14.03
C ILE A 92 1.41 -6.78 -14.44
N GLN A 93 1.01 -5.95 -13.48
CA GLN A 93 0.60 -4.55 -13.73
C GLN A 93 1.73 -3.72 -14.33
N TYR A 94 2.94 -3.80 -13.78
CA TYR A 94 4.11 -3.11 -14.33
C TYR A 94 4.44 -3.58 -15.75
N LYS A 95 4.42 -4.90 -16.00
CA LYS A 95 4.67 -5.44 -17.34
C LYS A 95 3.62 -4.95 -18.35
N ALA A 96 2.34 -4.95 -17.96
CA ALA A 96 1.25 -4.45 -18.80
C ALA A 96 1.41 -2.94 -19.09
N LEU A 97 1.79 -2.15 -18.08
CA LEU A 97 2.02 -0.72 -18.24
C LEU A 97 3.20 -0.44 -19.18
N THR A 98 4.32 -1.15 -19.02
CA THR A 98 5.47 -1.02 -19.93
C THR A 98 5.07 -1.34 -21.36
N ASN A 99 4.35 -2.46 -21.57
CA ASN A 99 3.88 -2.85 -22.89
C ASN A 99 2.93 -1.78 -23.50
N LEU A 100 2.03 -1.23 -22.70
CA LEU A 100 1.13 -0.15 -23.14
C LEU A 100 1.90 1.13 -23.53
N LYS A 101 2.93 1.50 -22.78
CA LYS A 101 3.79 2.65 -23.10
C LYS A 101 4.55 2.44 -24.41
N GLU A 102 5.08 1.24 -24.64
CA GLU A 102 5.80 0.89 -25.86
C GLU A 102 4.88 0.84 -27.10
N ASN A 103 3.63 0.40 -26.93
CA ASN A 103 2.68 0.16 -28.02
C ASN A 103 1.49 1.14 -28.01
N LEU A 104 1.66 2.34 -27.43
CA LEU A 104 0.58 3.32 -27.31
C LEU A 104 0.14 3.80 -28.70
N PRO A 105 -1.13 3.59 -29.12
CA PRO A 105 -1.58 4.07 -30.42
C PRO A 105 -1.65 5.60 -30.47
N ALA A 106 -1.47 6.18 -31.66
CA ALA A 106 -1.57 7.62 -31.86
C ALA A 106 -2.96 8.13 -31.46
N GLY A 107 -3.00 9.29 -30.79
CA GLY A 107 -4.23 9.90 -30.28
C GLY A 107 -4.76 9.30 -28.97
N ASN A 108 -4.12 8.26 -28.43
CA ASN A 108 -4.45 7.71 -27.12
C ASN A 108 -3.49 8.20 -26.03
N ALA A 109 -3.97 8.16 -24.79
CA ALA A 109 -3.19 8.45 -23.59
C ALA A 109 -3.41 7.36 -22.54
N ILE A 110 -2.43 7.19 -21.65
CA ILE A 110 -2.51 6.31 -20.49
C ILE A 110 -2.65 7.19 -19.26
N VAL A 111 -3.75 7.04 -18.52
CA VAL A 111 -3.96 7.74 -17.25
C VAL A 111 -3.68 6.78 -16.11
N GLN A 112 -2.59 7.03 -15.37
CA GLN A 112 -2.21 6.29 -14.18
C GLN A 112 -2.57 7.13 -12.95
N MET A 113 -3.49 6.63 -12.14
CA MET A 113 -3.95 7.27 -10.90
C MET A 113 -3.46 6.46 -9.71
N ASP A 114 -2.86 7.12 -8.72
CA ASP A 114 -2.46 6.48 -7.47
C ASP A 114 -3.57 6.57 -6.42
N PHE A 115 -3.37 6.00 -5.22
CA PHE A 115 -4.34 6.15 -4.15
C PHE A 115 -4.49 7.62 -3.73
N ALA A 116 -5.75 8.03 -3.57
CA ALA A 116 -6.07 9.31 -2.95
C ALA A 116 -5.83 9.22 -1.44
N GLU A 117 -5.22 10.25 -0.86
CA GLU A 117 -4.91 10.30 0.56
C GLU A 117 -5.45 11.58 1.20
N ASN A 118 -5.97 11.44 2.42
CA ASN A 118 -6.48 12.55 3.21
C ASN A 118 -5.36 13.15 4.06
N PHE A 119 -4.96 14.37 3.74
CA PHE A 119 -3.98 15.14 4.49
C PHE A 119 -4.67 16.15 5.38
N ARG A 120 -4.26 16.21 6.65
CA ARG A 120 -4.62 17.34 7.51
C ARG A 120 -3.77 18.54 7.14
N ALA A 121 -4.40 19.63 6.71
CA ALA A 121 -3.70 20.89 6.54
C ALA A 121 -3.34 21.45 7.92
N VAL A 122 -2.10 21.20 8.36
CA VAL A 122 -1.56 21.78 9.58
C VAL A 122 -0.83 23.07 9.19
N GLN A 123 -1.39 24.21 9.60
CA GLN A 123 -0.85 25.52 9.28
C GLN A 123 0.46 25.77 10.06
N GLN A 124 1.52 26.21 9.37
CA GLN A 124 2.88 26.30 9.94
C GLN A 124 3.08 27.42 10.99
N MET A 125 2.08 28.29 11.25
CA MET A 125 2.20 29.37 12.26
C MET A 125 1.20 29.25 13.43
N ARG A 126 1.73 29.63 14.60
CA ARG A 126 1.32 29.35 15.99
C ARG A 126 -0.04 29.92 16.45
N TYR A 127 -0.53 29.32 17.54
CA TYR A 127 -1.44 29.84 18.58
C TYR A 127 -2.88 30.21 18.16
N LYS A 128 -3.10 30.93 17.06
CA LYS A 128 -4.46 31.30 16.61
C LYS A 128 -5.15 30.22 15.76
N SER A 129 -4.39 29.29 15.19
CA SER A 129 -4.89 28.15 14.42
C SER A 129 -5.55 27.08 15.29
N ALA A 130 -5.31 27.07 16.60
CA ALA A 130 -5.99 26.14 17.52
C ALA A 130 -7.52 26.37 17.58
N TYR A 131 -7.98 27.56 17.20
CA TYR A 131 -9.39 27.94 17.21
C TYR A 131 -10.10 27.72 15.86
N TRP A 132 -9.35 27.50 14.78
CA TRP A 132 -9.89 27.27 13.44
C TRP A 132 -9.52 25.86 12.99
N ASN A 133 -10.52 24.98 12.94
CA ASN A 133 -10.37 23.57 12.57
C ASN A 133 -9.40 23.38 11.39
N SER A 134 -8.39 22.53 11.57
CA SER A 134 -7.57 22.05 10.45
C SER A 134 -8.48 21.35 9.45
N SER A 135 -8.71 21.94 8.28
CA SER A 135 -9.41 21.26 7.20
C SER A 135 -8.54 20.12 6.70
N SER A 136 -9.13 18.93 6.58
CA SER A 136 -8.50 17.86 5.81
C SER A 136 -8.75 18.12 4.33
N VAL A 137 -7.78 17.79 3.49
CA VAL A 137 -7.90 17.81 2.03
C VAL A 137 -7.50 16.45 1.48
N THR A 138 -8.15 16.02 0.42
CA THR A 138 -7.74 14.86 -0.37
C THR A 138 -6.72 15.32 -1.41
N LEU A 139 -5.59 14.62 -1.46
CA LEU A 139 -4.63 14.71 -2.56
C LEU A 139 -4.75 13.44 -3.40
N HIS A 140 -4.87 13.59 -4.72
CA HIS A 140 -4.92 12.47 -5.65
C HIS A 140 -3.91 12.69 -6.79
N PRO A 141 -2.74 12.03 -6.72
CA PRO A 141 -1.73 12.08 -7.76
C PRO A 141 -2.18 11.36 -9.04
N VAL A 142 -1.96 11.98 -10.19
CA VAL A 142 -2.29 11.42 -11.50
C VAL A 142 -1.15 11.69 -12.48
N VAL A 143 -0.75 10.68 -13.24
CA VAL A 143 0.23 10.78 -14.32
C VAL A 143 -0.44 10.43 -15.63
N VAL A 144 -0.30 11.30 -16.62
CA VAL A 144 -0.83 11.09 -17.97
C VAL A 144 0.33 10.89 -18.92
N TYR A 145 0.42 9.70 -19.51
CA TYR A 145 1.40 9.39 -20.54
C TYR A 145 0.77 9.53 -21.93
N TYR A 146 1.46 10.16 -22.86
CA TYR A 146 1.01 10.37 -24.23
C TYR A 146 2.20 10.40 -25.19
N LYS A 147 1.95 10.22 -26.47
CA LYS A 147 2.97 10.42 -27.50
C LYS A 147 3.04 11.89 -27.90
N ASP A 148 4.23 12.47 -27.87
CA ASP A 148 4.46 13.83 -28.35
C ASP A 148 4.46 13.91 -29.89
N GLY A 149 4.72 15.11 -30.43
CA GLY A 149 4.75 15.34 -31.88
C GLY A 149 5.84 14.56 -32.63
N ASP A 150 6.85 14.03 -31.92
CA ASP A 150 7.94 13.22 -32.47
C ASP A 150 7.71 11.71 -32.29
N ASP A 151 6.48 11.29 -31.93
CA ASP A 151 6.12 9.90 -31.57
C ASP A 151 6.86 9.36 -30.33
N LYS A 152 7.47 10.23 -29.52
CA LYS A 152 8.17 9.84 -28.29
C LYS A 152 7.21 9.82 -27.10
N MET A 153 7.44 8.87 -26.19
CA MET A 153 6.67 8.77 -24.96
C MET A 153 6.98 9.95 -24.03
N ALA A 154 6.00 10.83 -23.82
CA ALA A 154 6.02 11.95 -22.90
C ALA A 154 5.01 11.74 -21.75
N HIS A 155 5.11 12.57 -20.71
CA HIS A 155 4.16 12.53 -19.60
C HIS A 155 3.94 13.89 -18.94
N THR A 156 2.74 14.06 -18.36
CA THR A 156 2.38 15.19 -17.51
C THR A 156 1.89 14.69 -16.16
N ASN A 157 2.32 15.35 -15.09
CA ASN A 157 1.97 15.00 -13.71
C ASN A 157 0.97 16.03 -13.15
N TYR A 158 -0.08 15.54 -12.51
CA TYR A 158 -1.09 16.33 -11.82
C TYR A 158 -1.22 15.88 -10.37
N VAL A 159 -1.58 16.81 -9.50
CA VAL A 159 -2.05 16.50 -8.15
C VAL A 159 -3.38 17.22 -7.98
N PHE A 160 -4.46 16.44 -7.92
CA PHE A 160 -5.78 16.97 -7.66
C PHE A 160 -5.95 17.20 -6.16
N VAL A 161 -6.42 18.39 -5.81
CA VAL A 161 -6.71 18.78 -4.43
C VAL A 161 -8.21 18.96 -4.29
N SER A 162 -8.81 18.27 -3.32
CA SER A 162 -10.26 18.32 -3.06
C SER A 162 -10.53 18.46 -1.57
N ASP A 163 -11.59 19.15 -1.21
CA ASP A 163 -12.15 19.18 0.15
C ASP A 163 -13.09 17.98 0.43
N ASP A 164 -13.48 17.23 -0.60
CA ASP A 164 -14.18 15.95 -0.46
C ASP A 164 -13.23 14.85 0.01
N LEU A 165 -13.54 14.25 1.17
CA LEU A 165 -12.77 13.19 1.83
C LEU A 165 -13.24 11.77 1.47
N GLY A 166 -14.29 11.64 0.66
CA GLY A 166 -15.03 10.39 0.47
C GLY A 166 -14.40 9.37 -0.48
N HIS A 167 -13.38 9.78 -1.26
CA HIS A 167 -12.64 8.93 -2.23
C HIS A 167 -13.55 8.04 -3.09
N ASN A 168 -14.75 8.54 -3.41
CA ASN A 168 -15.78 7.74 -4.04
C ASN A 168 -15.62 7.77 -5.58
N ILE A 169 -16.45 6.97 -6.27
CA ILE A 169 -16.43 6.91 -7.73
C ILE A 169 -16.69 8.27 -8.39
N GLY A 170 -17.49 9.13 -7.75
CA GLY A 170 -17.75 10.49 -8.21
C GLY A 170 -16.52 11.40 -8.13
N THR A 171 -15.71 11.26 -7.09
CA THR A 171 -14.42 11.96 -6.95
C THR A 171 -13.48 11.58 -8.10
N VAL A 172 -13.32 10.28 -8.38
CA VAL A 172 -12.45 9.79 -9.47
C VAL A 172 -12.98 10.23 -10.84
N TYR A 173 -14.29 10.14 -11.07
CA TYR A 173 -14.91 10.55 -12.33
C TYR A 173 -14.72 12.05 -12.61
N THR A 174 -14.86 12.89 -11.57
CA THR A 174 -14.67 14.34 -11.67
C THR A 174 -13.21 14.68 -12.01
N ILE A 175 -12.26 13.96 -11.40
CA ILE A 175 -10.84 14.10 -11.71
C ILE A 175 -10.57 13.72 -13.17
N LEU A 176 -11.10 12.60 -13.65
CA LEU A 176 -10.96 12.19 -15.06
C LEU A 176 -11.54 13.22 -16.04
N GLN A 177 -12.68 13.83 -15.72
CA GLN A 177 -13.24 14.91 -16.55
C GLN A 177 -12.31 16.14 -16.63
N LYS A 178 -11.59 16.44 -15.55
CA LYS A 178 -10.64 17.56 -15.50
C LYS A 178 -9.31 17.25 -16.17
N VAL A 179 -8.89 15.99 -16.21
CA VAL A 179 -7.71 15.54 -16.98
C VAL A 179 -7.95 15.62 -18.50
N ASN A 180 -9.20 15.40 -18.94
CA ASN A 180 -9.59 15.39 -20.35
C ASN A 180 -9.99 16.77 -20.92
N ALA A 181 -9.92 17.84 -20.13
CA ALA A 181 -10.34 19.20 -20.51
C ALA A 181 -9.12 20.06 -20.90
#